data_AF-T1BC73-F1
#
_entry.id   AF-T1BC73-F1
#
_cell.length_a   1.000
_cell.length_b   1.000
_cell.length_c   1.000
_cell.angle_alpha   90.00
_cell.angle_beta   90.00
_cell.angle_gamma   90.00
#
_symmetry.space_group_name_H-M   'P 1'
#
loop_
_entity.id
_entity.type
_entity.pdbx_description
1 polymer ?
#
loop_
_entity_poly.entity_id
_entity_poly.type
_entity_poly.pdbx_seq_one_letter_code
_entity_poly.pdbx_strand_id
1 'polypeptide(L)'
;FTFILVFYLQGPPRFLDPFQAGLYLIPTSASMVAVAPLSGWLSDRYGSTPFLVAGLAVSAAGFFWLATIPPTASIWQLTPHLVLVGAGMGLFASPNRAAMMTAAPDRRRGIASGMGTTLTNTGVTVSLGLTLALMASVMPQSMIVAILLGTASVGIGRHGVPRRDPSHLPRLRHPLPGRDRAVVVPRRHSN
;
A
#
# COMPACT_ATOMS: atom_id res chain seq x y z
N PHE A 1 -2.44 6.56 1.71
CA PHE A 1 -2.33 5.99 0.34
C PHE A 1 -0.89 5.69 -0.05
N THR A 2 0.00 6.69 -0.14
CA THR A 2 1.40 6.50 -0.59
C THR A 2 2.11 5.37 0.13
N PHE A 3 1.98 5.29 1.47
CA PHE A 3 2.53 4.18 2.25
C PHE A 3 1.97 2.81 1.83
N ILE A 4 0.64 2.67 1.72
CA ILE A 4 0.02 1.41 1.25
C ILE A 4 0.57 1.01 -0.12
N LEU A 5 0.69 1.97 -1.05
CA LEU A 5 1.21 1.71 -2.39
C LEU A 5 2.67 1.26 -2.37
N VAL A 6 3.52 1.89 -1.54
CA VAL A 6 4.92 1.49 -1.36
C VAL A 6 5.02 0.07 -0.80
N PHE A 7 4.22 -0.25 0.23
CA PHE A 7 4.16 -1.59 0.80
C PHE A 7 3.64 -2.62 -0.21
N TYR A 8 2.71 -2.25 -1.08
CA TYR A 8 2.24 -3.11 -2.17
C TYR A 8 3.32 -3.37 -3.24
N LEU A 9 4.15 -2.39 -3.56
CA LEU A 9 5.21 -2.50 -4.57
C LEU A 9 6.43 -3.27 -4.04
N GLN A 10 6.81 -3.05 -2.77
CA GLN A 10 7.93 -3.75 -2.14
C GLN A 10 7.52 -5.08 -1.48
N GLY A 11 6.22 -5.25 -1.24
CA GLY A 11 5.60 -6.45 -0.69
C GLY A 11 5.46 -7.59 -1.71
N PRO A 12 4.97 -8.77 -1.28
CA PRO A 12 4.67 -9.87 -2.18
C PRO A 12 3.45 -9.49 -3.04
N PRO A 13 3.46 -9.77 -4.36
CA PRO A 13 4.43 -10.59 -5.10
C PRO A 13 5.58 -9.81 -5.78
N ARG A 14 5.66 -8.48 -5.63
CA ARG A 14 6.52 -7.64 -6.50
C ARG A 14 7.96 -7.50 -6.03
N PHE A 15 8.21 -7.44 -4.72
CA PHE A 15 9.57 -7.33 -4.14
C PHE A 15 10.45 -6.28 -4.82
N LEU A 16 9.85 -5.15 -5.23
CA LEU A 16 10.60 -4.08 -5.88
C LEU A 16 11.55 -3.43 -4.89
N ASP A 17 12.68 -2.97 -5.41
CA ASP A 17 13.63 -2.18 -4.66
C ASP A 17 13.03 -0.80 -4.28
N PRO A 18 13.41 -0.18 -3.14
CA PRO A 18 12.85 1.11 -2.73
C PRO A 18 13.00 2.20 -3.79
N PHE A 19 14.09 2.18 -4.56
CA PHE A 19 14.29 3.11 -5.67
C PHE A 19 13.22 2.95 -6.76
N GLN A 20 12.97 1.70 -7.18
CA GLN A 20 11.95 1.38 -8.18
C GLN A 20 10.55 1.71 -7.67
N ALA A 21 10.25 1.38 -6.42
CA ALA A 21 8.98 1.76 -5.79
C ALA A 21 8.77 3.28 -5.79
N GLY A 22 9.83 4.05 -5.54
CA GLY A 22 9.82 5.52 -5.63
C GLY A 22 9.52 6.02 -7.04
N LEU A 23 10.11 5.43 -8.08
CA LEU A 23 9.82 5.80 -9.48
C LEU A 23 8.33 5.63 -9.82
N TYR A 24 7.67 4.61 -9.27
CA TYR A 24 6.25 4.38 -9.51
C TYR A 24 5.33 5.36 -8.77
N LEU A 25 5.84 6.19 -7.86
CA LEU A 25 5.08 7.29 -7.27
C LEU A 25 5.05 8.53 -8.18
N ILE A 26 5.97 8.62 -9.15
CA ILE A 26 6.11 9.77 -10.05
C ILE A 26 4.82 10.11 -10.78
N PRO A 27 4.07 9.16 -11.40
CA PRO A 27 2.85 9.49 -12.13
C PRO A 27 1.80 10.21 -11.26
N THR A 28 1.66 9.80 -10.00
CA THR A 28 0.75 10.43 -9.03
C THR A 28 1.19 11.86 -8.72
N SER A 29 2.48 12.07 -8.43
CA SER A 29 3.01 13.40 -8.11
C SER A 29 3.00 14.33 -9.33
N ALA A 30 3.37 13.81 -10.51
CA ALA A 30 3.41 14.56 -11.76
C ALA A 30 2.01 15.04 -12.18
N SER A 31 1.01 14.15 -12.12
CA SER A 31 -0.38 14.52 -12.41
C SER A 31 -0.92 15.55 -11.42
N MET A 32 -0.61 15.41 -10.11
CA MET A 32 -1.00 16.40 -9.10
C MET A 32 -0.39 17.77 -9.38
N VAL A 33 0.92 17.83 -9.69
CA VAL A 33 1.64 19.08 -10.01
C VAL A 33 1.13 19.70 -11.30
N ALA A 34 0.77 18.89 -12.30
CA ALA A 34 0.23 19.39 -13.57
C ALA A 34 -1.20 19.95 -13.42
N VAL A 35 -2.06 19.29 -12.63
CA VAL A 35 -3.47 19.65 -12.50
C VAL A 35 -3.70 20.77 -11.48
N ALA A 36 -2.88 20.88 -10.43
CA ALA A 36 -3.09 21.86 -9.36
C ALA A 36 -3.09 23.33 -9.83
N PRO A 37 -2.18 23.81 -10.70
CA PRO A 37 -2.21 25.19 -11.21
C PRO A 37 -3.44 25.44 -12.09
N LEU A 38 -3.77 24.48 -12.96
CA LEU A 38 -4.95 24.55 -13.83
C LEU A 38 -6.23 24.69 -13.00
N SER A 39 -6.34 23.89 -11.94
CA SER A 39 -7.47 23.97 -11.02
C SER A 39 -7.56 25.29 -10.29
N GLY A 40 -6.42 25.84 -9.83
CA GLY A 40 -6.40 27.14 -9.16
C GLY A 40 -6.93 28.22 -10.08
N TRP A 41 -6.36 28.32 -11.28
CA TRP A 41 -6.76 29.29 -12.29
C TRP A 41 -8.24 29.18 -12.68
N LEU A 42 -8.75 27.96 -12.88
CA LEU A 42 -10.15 27.74 -13.26
C LEU A 42 -11.09 28.03 -12.07
N SER A 43 -10.67 27.72 -10.84
CA SER A 43 -11.45 27.99 -9.63
C SER A 43 -11.58 29.47 -9.31
N ASP A 44 -10.57 30.27 -9.62
CA ASP A 44 -10.63 31.73 -9.43
C ASP A 44 -11.69 32.36 -10.35
N ARG A 45 -11.95 31.75 -11.53
CA ARG A 45 -12.91 32.25 -12.51
C ARG A 45 -14.34 31.73 -12.33
N TYR A 46 -14.50 30.46 -11.97
CA TYR A 46 -15.81 29.79 -11.92
C TYR A 46 -16.27 29.45 -10.49
N GLY A 47 -15.49 29.85 -9.47
CA GLY A 47 -15.73 29.52 -8.07
C GLY A 47 -15.09 28.19 -7.66
N SER A 48 -14.75 28.05 -6.39
CA SER A 48 -13.96 26.92 -5.86
C SER A 48 -14.76 25.62 -5.65
N THR A 49 -16.03 25.72 -5.24
CA THR A 49 -16.88 24.58 -4.90
C THR A 49 -16.97 23.48 -5.99
N PRO A 50 -17.23 23.78 -7.27
CA PRO A 50 -17.34 22.72 -8.29
C PRO A 50 -16.02 21.94 -8.46
N PHE A 51 -14.87 22.60 -8.35
CA PHE A 51 -13.56 21.94 -8.45
C PHE A 51 -13.24 21.08 -7.24
N LEU A 52 -13.65 21.51 -6.04
CA LEU A 52 -13.52 20.69 -4.83
C LEU A 52 -14.31 19.39 -4.96
N VAL A 53 -15.58 19.48 -5.36
CA VAL A 53 -16.44 18.31 -5.52
C VAL A 53 -15.93 17.41 -6.64
N ALA A 54 -15.56 17.98 -7.79
CA ALA A 54 -15.00 17.22 -8.91
C ALA A 54 -13.69 16.52 -8.52
N GLY A 55 -12.78 17.20 -7.82
CA GLY A 55 -11.51 16.62 -7.37
C GLY A 55 -11.69 15.45 -6.41
N LEU A 56 -12.64 15.56 -5.48
CA LEU A 56 -13.00 14.46 -4.58
C LEU A 56 -13.66 13.30 -5.34
N ALA A 57 -14.57 13.57 -6.28
CA ALA A 57 -15.21 12.56 -7.10
C ALA A 57 -14.19 11.80 -7.98
N VAL A 58 -13.27 12.52 -8.63
CA VAL A 58 -12.19 11.94 -9.43
C VAL A 58 -11.25 11.11 -8.56
N SER A 59 -10.89 11.59 -7.37
CA SER A 59 -10.06 10.85 -6.42
C SER A 59 -10.75 9.57 -5.96
N ALA A 60 -12.05 9.65 -5.62
CA ALA A 60 -12.85 8.50 -5.21
C ALA A 60 -12.96 7.47 -6.34
N ALA A 61 -13.22 7.90 -7.58
CA ALA A 61 -13.23 7.03 -8.76
C ALA A 61 -11.86 6.37 -8.97
N GLY A 62 -10.76 7.11 -8.82
CA GLY A 62 -9.40 6.58 -8.90
C GLY A 62 -9.12 5.51 -7.84
N PHE A 63 -9.50 5.75 -6.58
CA PHE A 63 -9.35 4.75 -5.53
C PHE A 63 -10.24 3.53 -5.74
N PHE A 64 -11.50 3.73 -6.13
CA PHE A 64 -12.42 2.64 -6.43
C PHE A 64 -11.87 1.77 -7.57
N TRP A 65 -11.41 2.39 -8.65
CA TRP A 65 -10.82 1.67 -9.77
C TRP A 65 -9.54 0.93 -9.35
N LEU A 66 -8.71 1.55 -8.51
CA LEU A 66 -7.48 0.92 -8.01
C LEU A 66 -7.80 -0.28 -7.12
N ALA A 67 -8.89 -0.24 -6.35
CA ALA A 67 -9.34 -1.35 -5.51
C ALA A 67 -9.80 -2.57 -6.32
N THR A 68 -10.16 -2.40 -7.60
CA THR A 68 -10.58 -3.51 -8.48
C THR A 68 -9.40 -4.22 -9.15
N ILE A 69 -8.18 -3.72 -9.01
CA ILE A 69 -7.01 -4.28 -9.69
C ILE A 69 -6.53 -5.59 -9.04
N PRO A 70 -6.28 -6.64 -9.84
CA PRO A 70 -5.65 -7.86 -9.34
C PRO A 70 -4.23 -7.62 -8.83
N PRO A 71 -3.77 -8.33 -7.79
CA PRO A 71 -2.40 -8.21 -7.27
C PRO A 71 -1.32 -8.47 -8.33
N THR A 72 -1.63 -9.27 -9.36
CA THR A 72 -0.74 -9.68 -10.46
C THR A 72 -0.76 -8.72 -11.66
N ALA A 73 -1.52 -7.64 -11.60
CA ALA A 73 -1.65 -6.69 -12.71
C ALA A 73 -0.30 -6.07 -13.10
N SER A 74 -0.15 -5.84 -14.41
CA SER A 74 1.05 -5.20 -14.95
C SER A 74 1.16 -3.77 -14.43
N ILE A 75 2.37 -3.28 -14.29
CA ILE A 75 2.61 -1.92 -13.78
C ILE A 75 2.02 -0.83 -14.69
N TRP A 76 1.98 -1.07 -16.00
CA TRP A 76 1.34 -0.20 -16.97
C TRP A 76 -0.17 -0.09 -16.78
N GLN A 77 -0.79 -1.13 -16.21
CA GLN A 77 -2.21 -1.09 -15.85
C GLN A 77 -2.45 -0.27 -14.59
N LEU A 78 -1.43 -0.07 -13.75
CA LEU A 78 -1.52 0.74 -12.52
C LEU A 78 -1.38 2.24 -12.79
N THR A 79 -0.55 2.60 -13.78
CA THR A 79 -0.25 3.99 -14.15
C THR A 79 -1.50 4.87 -14.35
N PRO A 80 -2.53 4.49 -15.12
CA PRO A 80 -3.70 5.36 -15.33
C PRO A 80 -4.46 5.63 -14.02
N HIS A 81 -4.52 4.68 -13.10
CA HIS A 81 -5.14 4.85 -11.78
C HIS A 81 -4.38 5.84 -10.93
N LEU A 82 -3.05 5.72 -10.92
CA LEU A 82 -2.16 6.64 -10.19
C LEU A 82 -2.28 8.07 -10.73
N VAL A 83 -2.36 8.21 -12.06
CA VAL A 83 -2.62 9.50 -12.71
C VAL A 83 -3.99 10.04 -12.33
N LEU A 84 -5.02 9.21 -12.31
CA LEU A 84 -6.38 9.65 -11.96
C LEU A 84 -6.47 10.12 -10.50
N VAL A 85 -5.87 9.36 -9.58
CA VAL A 85 -5.79 9.73 -8.15
C VAL A 85 -5.00 11.04 -7.99
N GLY A 86 -3.82 11.16 -8.61
CA GLY A 86 -3.01 12.37 -8.51
C GLY A 86 -3.68 13.60 -9.13
N ALA A 87 -4.36 13.43 -10.27
CA ALA A 87 -5.15 14.47 -10.90
C ALA A 87 -6.30 14.94 -10.00
N GLY A 88 -7.06 14.01 -9.41
CA GLY A 88 -8.13 14.34 -8.45
C GLY A 88 -7.61 15.09 -7.22
N MET A 89 -6.47 14.65 -6.67
CA MET A 89 -5.80 15.34 -5.56
C MET A 89 -5.36 16.75 -5.96
N GLY A 90 -4.81 16.94 -7.17
CA GLY A 90 -4.41 18.24 -7.69
C GLY A 90 -5.59 19.20 -7.88
N LEU A 91 -6.70 18.69 -8.42
CA LEU A 91 -7.95 19.42 -8.62
C LEU A 91 -8.59 19.89 -7.31
N PHE A 92 -8.39 19.13 -6.23
CA PHE A 92 -8.87 19.51 -4.91
C PHE A 92 -7.90 20.46 -4.17
N ALA A 93 -6.60 20.15 -4.18
CA ALA A 93 -5.64 20.76 -3.25
C ALA A 93 -5.50 22.29 -3.40
N SER A 94 -5.50 22.79 -4.64
CA SER A 94 -5.32 24.22 -4.94
C SER A 94 -6.51 25.08 -4.49
N PRO A 95 -7.75 24.85 -4.97
CA PRO A 95 -8.92 25.61 -4.52
C PRO A 95 -9.23 25.40 -3.04
N ASN A 96 -8.88 24.24 -2.46
CA ASN A 96 -9.14 23.97 -1.04
C ASN A 96 -8.32 24.90 -0.14
N ARG A 97 -7.03 25.06 -0.44
CA ARG A 97 -6.18 25.98 0.31
C ARG A 97 -6.64 27.42 0.16
N ALA A 98 -7.00 27.84 -1.05
CA ALA A 98 -7.52 29.18 -1.29
C ALA A 98 -8.79 29.44 -0.48
N ALA A 99 -9.78 28.53 -0.57
CA ALA A 99 -11.04 28.62 0.16
C ALA A 99 -10.83 28.70 1.69
N MET A 100 -9.92 27.90 2.24
CA MET A 100 -9.58 27.94 3.66
C MET A 100 -9.00 29.29 4.09
N MET A 101 -8.13 29.89 3.27
CA MET A 101 -7.53 31.20 3.59
C MET A 101 -8.53 32.35 3.43
N THR A 102 -9.43 32.28 2.44
CA THR A 102 -10.44 33.32 2.19
C THR A 102 -11.61 33.26 3.17
N ALA A 103 -11.85 32.12 3.82
CA ALA A 103 -12.91 31.98 4.83
C ALA A 103 -12.61 32.75 6.13
N ALA A 104 -11.34 33.12 6.37
CA ALA A 104 -10.94 33.83 7.58
C ALA A 104 -10.70 35.33 7.31
N PRO A 105 -11.10 36.23 8.24
CA PRO A 105 -10.73 37.64 8.16
C PRO A 105 -9.22 37.83 8.10
N ASP A 106 -8.74 38.86 7.40
CA ASP A 106 -7.31 39.11 7.14
C ASP A 106 -6.43 39.05 8.39
N ARG A 107 -6.90 39.64 9.49
CA ARG A 107 -6.19 39.65 10.80
C ARG A 107 -6.05 38.27 11.45
N ARG A 108 -6.79 37.26 10.97
CA ARG A 108 -6.82 35.89 11.50
C ARG A 108 -6.34 34.84 10.50
N ARG A 109 -5.88 35.23 9.31
CA ARG A 109 -5.36 34.29 8.29
C ARG A 109 -4.22 33.42 8.82
N GLY A 110 -3.34 33.97 9.67
CA GLY A 110 -2.29 33.20 10.34
C GLY A 110 -2.83 32.08 11.23
N ILE A 111 -3.91 32.35 11.99
CA ILE A 111 -4.59 31.36 12.83
C ILE A 111 -5.27 30.30 11.95
N ALA A 112 -5.94 30.71 10.88
CA ALA A 112 -6.59 29.80 9.94
C ALA A 112 -5.59 28.87 9.24
N SER A 113 -4.43 29.39 8.82
CA SER A 113 -3.34 28.61 8.25
C SER A 113 -2.74 27.62 9.25
N GLY A 114 -2.49 28.08 10.49
CA GLY A 114 -2.04 27.23 11.58
C GLY A 114 -3.00 26.08 11.83
N MET A 115 -4.29 26.38 12.03
CA MET A 115 -5.32 25.38 12.27
C MET A 115 -5.50 24.43 11.10
N GLY A 116 -5.47 24.94 9.87
CA GLY A 116 -5.51 24.12 8.65
C GLY A 116 -4.33 23.16 8.54
N THR A 117 -3.13 23.63 8.87
CA THR A 117 -1.91 22.81 8.89
C THR A 117 -2.00 21.75 9.99
N THR A 118 -2.44 22.12 11.20
CA THR A 118 -2.66 21.18 12.30
C THR A 118 -3.65 20.09 11.90
N LEU A 119 -4.82 20.45 11.36
CA LEU A 119 -5.82 19.47 10.91
C LEU A 119 -5.27 18.54 9.83
N THR A 120 -4.52 19.08 8.87
CA THR A 120 -3.87 18.29 7.82
C THR A 120 -2.86 17.31 8.42
N ASN A 121 -1.99 17.78 9.31
CA ASN A 121 -0.98 16.95 9.97
C ASN A 121 -1.62 15.87 10.85
N THR A 122 -2.67 16.19 11.61
CA THR A 122 -3.45 15.22 12.36
C THR A 122 -4.02 14.15 11.44
N GLY A 123 -4.58 14.55 10.29
CA GLY A 123 -5.08 13.61 9.28
C GLY A 123 -3.98 12.69 8.74
N VAL A 124 -2.80 13.23 8.42
CA VAL A 124 -1.64 12.44 7.97
C VAL A 124 -1.19 11.45 9.06
N THR A 125 -1.11 11.88 10.32
CA THR A 125 -0.72 11.03 11.45
C THR A 125 -1.71 9.88 11.67
N VAL A 126 -3.02 10.17 11.68
CA VAL A 126 -4.07 9.15 11.83
C VAL A 126 -4.02 8.16 10.64
N SER A 127 -3.87 8.67 9.42
CA SER A 127 -3.75 7.86 8.20
C SER A 127 -2.54 6.93 8.22
N LEU A 128 -1.40 7.42 8.71
CA LEU A 128 -0.19 6.62 8.86
C LEU A 128 -0.38 5.50 9.87
N GLY A 129 -0.94 5.80 11.05
CA GLY A 129 -1.25 4.80 12.08
C GLY A 129 -2.21 3.72 11.56
N LEU A 130 -3.30 4.13 10.92
CA LEU A 130 -4.26 3.21 10.30
C LEU A 130 -3.61 2.36 9.22
N THR A 131 -2.78 2.95 8.36
CA THR A 131 -2.05 2.23 7.32
C THR A 131 -1.16 1.14 7.93
N LEU A 132 -0.36 1.48 8.94
CA LEU A 132 0.52 0.51 9.60
C LEU A 132 -0.27 -0.60 10.30
N ALA A 133 -1.38 -0.27 10.98
CA ALA A 133 -2.24 -1.25 11.61
C ALA A 133 -2.87 -2.21 10.59
N LEU A 134 -3.34 -1.69 9.44
CA LEU A 134 -3.86 -2.51 8.35
C LEU A 134 -2.76 -3.38 7.75
N MET A 135 -1.56 -2.87 7.51
CA MET A 135 -0.45 -3.69 7.00
C MET A 135 -0.06 -4.79 7.98
N ALA A 136 -0.03 -4.49 9.29
CA ALA A 136 0.25 -5.47 10.33
C ALA A 136 -0.79 -6.60 10.41
N SER A 137 -2.04 -6.37 9.99
CA SER A 137 -3.06 -7.41 9.96
C SER A 137 -2.97 -8.33 8.73
N VAL A 138 -2.39 -7.86 7.62
CA VAL A 138 -2.32 -8.62 6.36
C VAL A 138 -0.92 -9.15 6.02
N MET A 139 0.15 -8.57 6.56
CA MET A 139 1.54 -8.93 6.27
C MET A 139 2.29 -9.46 7.51
N PRO A 140 3.23 -10.42 7.35
CA PRO A 140 4.11 -10.84 8.43
C PRO A 140 4.96 -9.68 8.96
N GLN A 141 5.14 -9.62 10.28
CA GLN A 141 5.92 -8.56 10.94
C GLN A 141 7.37 -8.46 10.41
N SER A 142 7.99 -9.59 10.08
CA SER A 142 9.34 -9.63 9.49
C SER A 142 9.42 -8.86 8.18
N MET A 143 8.35 -8.88 7.38
CA MET A 143 8.30 -8.20 6.10
C MET A 143 8.09 -6.70 6.25
N ILE A 144 7.24 -6.29 7.20
CA ILE A 144 7.05 -4.88 7.53
C ILE A 144 8.36 -4.26 7.97
N VAL A 145 9.08 -4.94 8.87
CA VAL A 145 10.41 -4.50 9.33
C VAL A 145 11.40 -4.46 8.16
N ALA A 146 11.39 -5.45 7.26
CA ALA A 146 12.27 -5.46 6.11
C ALA A 146 11.99 -4.32 5.12
N ILE A 147 10.72 -3.98 4.87
CA ILE A 147 10.34 -2.84 4.02
C ILE A 147 10.79 -1.53 4.66
N LEU A 148 10.56 -1.36 5.97
CA LEU A 148 10.96 -0.16 6.70
C LEU A 148 12.48 0.03 6.78
N LEU A 149 13.23 -1.07 6.88
CA LEU A 149 14.70 -1.07 6.85
C LEU A 149 15.28 -1.01 5.44
N GLY A 150 14.45 -1.08 4.39
CA GLY A 150 14.89 -1.13 3.00
C GLY A 150 15.56 -2.45 2.58
N THR A 151 15.43 -3.50 3.40
CA THR A 151 16.02 -4.82 3.14
C THR A 151 15.02 -5.80 2.50
N ALA A 152 13.78 -5.39 2.24
CA ALA A 152 12.76 -6.24 1.62
C ALA A 152 13.18 -6.81 0.26
N SER A 153 13.90 -6.02 -0.54
CA SER A 153 14.47 -6.43 -1.83
C SER A 153 15.72 -7.32 -1.70
N VAL A 154 16.43 -7.23 -0.57
CA VAL A 154 17.74 -7.87 -0.36
C VAL A 154 17.66 -9.17 0.44
N GLY A 155 16.75 -9.27 1.43
CA GLY A 155 16.86 -10.26 2.51
C GLY A 155 15.82 -11.38 2.57
N ILE A 156 14.62 -11.22 2.00
CA ILE A 156 13.52 -12.18 2.23
C ILE A 156 13.07 -12.91 0.95
N GLY A 157 13.22 -12.28 -0.23
CA GLY A 157 12.77 -12.86 -1.50
C GLY A 157 13.71 -13.88 -2.16
N ARG A 158 15.00 -13.92 -1.77
CA ARG A 158 15.97 -14.88 -2.35
C ARG A 158 16.21 -16.13 -1.50
N HIS A 159 15.97 -16.05 -0.20
CA HIS A 159 16.04 -17.19 0.73
C HIS A 159 14.95 -17.06 1.80
N GLY A 160 13.75 -17.59 1.53
CA GLY A 160 12.56 -17.26 2.33
C GLY A 160 11.63 -18.41 2.72
N VAL A 161 12.01 -19.67 2.53
CA VAL A 161 11.62 -20.76 3.43
C VAL A 161 12.90 -21.53 3.67
N PRO A 162 13.39 -21.68 4.92
CA PRO A 162 14.39 -22.69 5.20
C PRO A 162 13.76 -24.02 4.80
N ARG A 163 14.15 -24.57 3.64
CA ARG A 163 13.99 -26.00 3.42
C ARG A 163 14.74 -26.62 4.57
N ARG A 164 14.02 -27.08 5.59
CA ARG A 164 14.54 -28.07 6.53
C ARG A 164 14.97 -29.23 5.65
N ASP A 165 16.25 -29.28 5.34
CA ASP A 165 16.82 -30.40 4.62
C ASP A 165 16.64 -31.62 5.53
N PRO A 166 15.83 -32.62 5.12
CA PRO A 166 15.60 -33.82 5.93
C PRO A 166 16.89 -34.59 6.20
N SER A 167 17.98 -34.30 5.47
CA SER A 167 19.30 -34.92 5.64
C SER A 167 19.98 -34.57 6.96
N HIS A 168 19.63 -33.43 7.58
CA HIS A 168 20.19 -32.96 8.85
C HIS A 168 19.36 -33.33 10.07
N LEU A 169 18.24 -34.05 9.89
CA LEU A 169 17.60 -34.68 11.03
C LEU A 169 18.59 -35.71 11.59
N PRO A 170 18.95 -35.63 12.89
CA PRO A 170 19.68 -36.71 13.53
C PRO A 170 18.87 -37.97 13.27
N ARG A 171 19.43 -38.92 12.51
CA ARG A 171 18.81 -40.23 12.33
C ARG A 171 18.60 -40.76 13.74
N LEU A 172 17.38 -40.71 14.23
CA LEU A 172 16.98 -41.34 15.48
C LEU A 172 17.20 -42.84 15.29
N ARG A 173 18.42 -43.29 15.56
CA ARG A 173 18.77 -44.69 15.78
C ARG A 173 18.25 -45.07 17.16
N HIS A 174 16.93 -45.00 17.33
CA HIS A 174 16.27 -45.74 18.38
C HIS A 174 15.41 -46.80 17.69
N PRO A 175 15.67 -48.09 17.92
CA PRO A 175 14.71 -49.13 17.56
C PRO A 175 13.42 -48.82 18.29
N LEU A 176 12.32 -48.59 17.56
CA LEU A 176 11.00 -48.60 18.16
C LEU A 176 10.79 -50.00 18.77
N PRO A 177 10.60 -50.12 20.10
CA PRO A 177 10.27 -51.40 20.69
C PRO A 177 8.85 -51.77 20.25
N GLY A 178 8.68 -52.92 19.58
CA GLY A 178 7.37 -53.56 19.50
C GLY A 178 6.63 -53.50 18.16
N ARG A 179 7.31 -53.72 17.03
CA ARG A 179 6.62 -54.08 15.77
C ARG A 179 7.04 -55.44 15.21
N ASP A 180 7.20 -56.42 16.09
CA ASP A 180 7.15 -57.85 15.76
C ASP A 180 5.81 -58.44 16.20
N ARG A 181 4.76 -58.14 15.44
CA ARG A 181 3.61 -59.03 15.31
C ARG A 181 3.18 -59.01 13.86
N ALA A 182 3.90 -59.78 13.05
CA ALA A 182 3.43 -60.25 11.77
C ALA A 182 2.06 -60.91 11.98
N VAL A 183 1.04 -60.31 11.38
CA VAL A 183 -0.30 -60.87 11.28
C VAL A 183 -0.18 -62.13 10.41
N VAL A 184 -0.20 -63.29 11.06
CA VAL A 184 -0.30 -64.60 10.41
C VAL A 184 -1.68 -64.70 9.78
N VAL A 185 -1.75 -64.61 8.46
CA VAL A 185 -2.95 -64.89 7.67
C VAL A 185 -3.11 -66.41 7.54
N PRO A 186 -4.20 -67.03 8.00
CA PRO A 186 -4.38 -68.47 7.85
C PRO A 186 -4.82 -68.81 6.42
N ARG A 187 -4.06 -69.70 5.76
CA ARG A 187 -4.45 -70.34 4.49
C ARG A 187 -5.71 -71.17 4.68
N ARG A 188 -6.78 -70.85 3.94
CA ARG A 188 -7.95 -71.70 3.74
C ARG A 188 -7.56 -72.92 2.90
N HIS A 189 -7.81 -74.12 3.41
CA HIS A 189 -7.92 -75.33 2.61
C HIS A 189 -9.27 -75.34 1.88
N SER A 190 -9.23 -75.50 0.55
CA SER A 190 -10.36 -75.94 -0.27
C SER A 190 -10.31 -77.46 -0.38
N ASN A 191 -11.39 -78.10 0.06
CA ASN A 191 -11.82 -79.41 -0.41
C ASN A 191 -12.63 -79.21 -1.70
#